data_AF-A0A2K2VS43-F1
#
_entry.id   AF-A0A2K2VS43-F1
#
_cell.length_a   1.000
_cell.length_b   1.000
_cell.length_c   1.000
_cell.angle_alpha   90.00
_cell.angle_beta   90.00
_cell.angle_gamma   90.00
#
_symmetry.space_group_name_H-M   'P 1'
#
loop_
_entity.id
_entity.type
_entity.pdbx_description
1 polymer ?
#
loop_
_entity_poly.entity_id
_entity_poly.type
_entity_poly.pdbx_seq_one_letter_code
_entity_poly.pdbx_strand_id
1 'polypeptide(L)'
;MQPEPGIFYENICFVPVLHGRLEFAMAVIRWFARWQPDAVAVEFPGTLREPLLKGLKRLPLLSVVLYKEKDGTHVYLPLEPNDGVVEAARLALTHDLPLHFIDRDLESMPQINEAFPDPYAMQRIGHTAYCQAYADQSAER
;
A
#
# COMPACT_ATOMS: atom_id res chain seq x y z
N MET A 1 -19.66 15.42 -9.06
CA MET A 1 -18.72 15.50 -7.93
C MET A 1 -17.52 16.30 -8.38
N GLN A 2 -17.08 17.28 -7.59
CA GLN A 2 -15.79 17.92 -7.83
C GLN A 2 -14.70 16.84 -7.69
N PRO A 3 -13.62 16.90 -8.50
CA PRO A 3 -12.54 15.93 -8.39
C PRO A 3 -11.89 16.05 -7.00
N GLU A 4 -11.78 14.91 -6.31
CA GLU A 4 -11.15 14.82 -5.00
C GLU A 4 -9.73 15.45 -5.02
N PRO A 5 -9.36 16.32 -4.07
CA PRO A 5 -7.97 16.78 -3.96
C PRO A 5 -7.06 15.59 -3.62
N GLY A 6 -5.81 15.58 -4.07
CA GLY A 6 -4.86 14.52 -3.72
C GLY A 6 -3.90 14.94 -2.63
N ILE A 7 -3.13 13.98 -2.11
CA ILE A 7 -2.08 14.22 -1.12
C ILE A 7 -0.76 14.33 -1.89
N PHE A 8 -0.18 15.53 -1.92
CA PHE A 8 0.98 15.82 -2.75
C PHE A 8 2.09 16.53 -1.97
N TYR A 9 3.34 16.28 -2.36
CA TYR A 9 4.49 17.11 -2.04
C TYR A 9 5.32 17.28 -3.32
N GLU A 10 5.43 18.51 -3.82
CA GLU A 10 6.09 18.79 -5.10
C GLU A 10 5.57 17.88 -6.23
N ASN A 11 6.42 17.02 -6.80
CA ASN A 11 6.09 16.07 -7.86
C ASN A 11 5.78 14.66 -7.34
N ILE A 12 5.53 14.49 -6.04
CA ILE A 12 5.23 13.21 -5.41
C ILE A 12 3.74 13.16 -5.04
N CYS A 13 3.07 12.09 -5.47
CA CYS A 13 1.71 11.76 -5.03
C CYS A 13 1.76 10.67 -3.97
N PHE A 14 1.23 10.95 -2.78
CA PHE A 14 1.09 9.98 -1.72
C PHE A 14 -0.28 9.32 -1.77
N VAL A 15 -0.28 8.00 -1.67
CA VAL A 15 -1.52 7.22 -1.55
C VAL A 15 -1.37 6.35 -0.30
N PRO A 16 -1.68 6.87 0.91
CA PRO A 16 -1.66 6.06 2.12
C PRO A 16 -2.64 4.89 2.01
N VAL A 17 -2.24 3.74 2.54
CA VAL A 17 -3.01 2.50 2.46
C VAL A 17 -3.15 1.82 3.81
N LEU A 18 -4.29 1.16 4.02
CA LEU A 18 -4.44 0.15 5.06
C LEU A 18 -4.38 -1.23 4.42
N HIS A 19 -3.50 -2.08 4.94
CA HIS A 19 -3.26 -3.40 4.40
C HIS A 19 -4.52 -4.28 4.37
N GLY A 20 -4.65 -5.08 3.32
CA GLY A 20 -5.76 -6.03 3.13
C GLY A 20 -7.17 -5.38 3.04
N ARG A 21 -7.25 -4.10 2.67
CA ARG A 21 -8.53 -3.37 2.51
C ARG A 21 -8.78 -3.02 1.04
N LEU A 22 -9.82 -3.64 0.46
CA LEU A 22 -10.19 -3.46 -0.95
C LEU A 22 -10.40 -1.97 -1.31
N GLU A 23 -11.00 -1.19 -0.42
CA GLU A 23 -11.28 0.22 -0.68
C GLU A 23 -9.99 1.03 -0.92
N PHE A 24 -8.88 0.64 -0.29
CA PHE A 24 -7.56 1.24 -0.49
C PHE A 24 -6.90 0.77 -1.78
N ALA A 25 -7.01 -0.51 -2.13
CA ALA A 25 -6.59 -0.99 -3.45
C ALA A 25 -7.34 -0.25 -4.58
N MET A 26 -8.65 -0.04 -4.42
CA MET A 26 -9.43 0.77 -5.37
C MET A 26 -8.98 2.24 -5.40
N ALA A 27 -8.59 2.82 -4.26
CA ALA A 27 -8.05 4.18 -4.20
C ALA A 27 -6.72 4.28 -4.97
N VAL A 28 -5.83 3.29 -4.80
CA VAL A 28 -4.57 3.18 -5.56
C VAL A 28 -4.84 3.11 -7.06
N ILE A 29 -5.77 2.27 -7.53
CA ILE A 29 -6.12 2.19 -8.96
C ILE A 29 -6.61 3.55 -9.49
N ARG A 30 -7.49 4.23 -8.75
CA ARG A 30 -8.01 5.55 -9.14
C ARG A 30 -6.91 6.61 -9.20
N TRP A 31 -6.05 6.66 -8.18
CA TRP A 31 -4.95 7.63 -8.13
C TRP A 31 -3.90 7.36 -9.19
N PHE A 32 -3.52 6.10 -9.42
CA PHE A 32 -2.60 5.71 -10.48
C PHE A 32 -3.12 6.16 -11.85
N ALA A 33 -4.38 5.88 -12.17
CA ALA A 33 -4.99 6.27 -13.45
C ALA A 33 -5.09 7.79 -13.63
N ARG A 34 -5.34 8.52 -12.54
CA ARG A 34 -5.49 9.98 -12.56
C ARG A 34 -4.15 10.72 -12.61
N TRP A 35 -3.18 10.28 -11.80
CA TRP A 35 -1.88 10.93 -11.65
C TRP A 35 -0.92 10.55 -12.77
N GLN A 36 -1.03 9.32 -13.30
CA GLN A 36 -0.15 8.77 -14.34
C GLN A 36 1.34 8.88 -13.94
N PRO A 37 1.76 8.19 -12.88
CA PRO A 37 3.13 8.29 -12.40
C PRO A 37 4.13 7.72 -13.41
N ASP A 38 5.33 8.29 -13.44
CA ASP A 38 6.47 7.75 -14.20
C ASP A 38 7.24 6.67 -13.41
N ALA A 39 6.99 6.52 -12.11
CA ALA A 39 7.59 5.52 -11.23
C ALA A 39 6.71 5.25 -10.00
N VAL A 40 6.83 4.07 -9.41
CA VAL A 40 6.08 3.66 -8.21
C VAL A 40 7.05 3.25 -7.10
N ALA A 41 6.81 3.78 -5.90
CA ALA A 41 7.51 3.38 -4.68
C ALA A 41 6.51 2.74 -3.71
N VAL A 42 6.89 1.62 -3.09
CA VAL A 42 6.02 0.84 -2.19
C VAL A 42 6.73 0.47 -0.89
N GLU A 43 5.93 0.31 0.16
CA GLU A 43 6.32 -0.14 1.51
C GLU A 43 6.63 -1.65 1.51
N PHE A 44 7.62 -2.05 0.73
CA PHE A 44 8.21 -3.37 0.80
C PHE A 44 9.71 -3.26 1.06
N PRO A 45 10.29 -4.20 1.83
CA PRO A 45 11.73 -4.20 2.07
C PRO A 45 12.48 -4.69 0.83
N GLY A 46 13.61 -4.04 0.54
CA GLY A 46 14.46 -4.40 -0.60
C GLY A 46 15.05 -5.82 -0.52
N THR A 47 15.22 -6.37 0.69
CA THR A 47 15.74 -7.73 0.94
C THR A 47 14.81 -8.82 0.42
N LEU A 48 13.50 -8.56 0.39
CA LEU A 48 12.48 -9.49 -0.11
C LEU A 48 12.14 -9.24 -1.59
N ARG A 49 12.96 -8.48 -2.32
CA ARG A 49 12.65 -8.07 -3.69
C ARG A 49 12.32 -9.23 -4.62
N GLU A 50 13.18 -10.23 -4.68
CA GLU A 50 13.01 -11.37 -5.58
C GLU A 50 11.73 -12.19 -5.27
N PRO A 51 11.49 -12.66 -4.03
CA PRO A 51 10.28 -13.42 -3.73
C PRO A 51 8.99 -12.60 -3.93
N LEU A 52 9.00 -11.31 -3.59
CA LEU A 52 7.86 -10.42 -3.82
C LEU A 52 7.56 -10.26 -5.32
N LEU A 53 8.57 -9.97 -6.15
CA LEU A 53 8.40 -9.86 -7.60
C LEU A 53 7.87 -11.16 -8.22
N LYS A 54 8.33 -12.31 -7.73
CA LYS A 54 7.84 -13.62 -8.17
C LYS A 54 6.35 -13.79 -7.87
N GLY A 55 5.89 -13.39 -6.69
CA GLY A 55 4.47 -13.47 -6.32
C GLY A 55 3.62 -12.45 -7.06
N LEU A 56 4.07 -11.21 -7.19
CA LEU A 56 3.38 -10.14 -7.92
C LEU A 56 3.11 -10.54 -9.39
N LYS A 57 4.10 -11.13 -10.07
CA LYS A 57 3.96 -11.62 -11.47
C LYS A 57 2.97 -12.77 -11.64
N ARG A 58 2.56 -13.42 -10.55
CA ARG A 58 1.60 -14.54 -10.59
C ARG A 58 0.16 -14.11 -10.39
N LEU A 59 -0.09 -12.85 -10.00
CA LEU A 59 -1.45 -12.35 -9.82
C LEU A 59 -2.27 -12.58 -11.10
N PRO A 60 -3.54 -13.03 -10.98
CA PRO A 60 -4.36 -13.09 -9.75
C PRO A 60 -4.21 -14.36 -8.90
N LEU A 61 -3.27 -15.27 -9.20
CA LEU A 61 -3.02 -16.42 -8.32
C LEU A 61 -2.33 -15.95 -7.04
N LEU A 62 -3.09 -15.98 -5.94
CA LEU A 62 -2.64 -15.56 -4.62
C LEU A 62 -1.38 -16.33 -4.21
N SER A 63 -0.47 -15.62 -3.56
CA SER A 63 0.77 -16.20 -3.03
C SER A 63 1.10 -15.58 -1.68
N VAL A 64 1.99 -16.24 -0.95
CA VAL A 64 2.48 -15.75 0.33
C VAL A 64 4.00 -15.84 0.31
N VAL A 65 4.66 -14.75 0.68
CA VAL A 65 6.09 -14.79 1.01
C VAL A 65 6.19 -15.16 2.48
N LEU A 66 6.88 -16.27 2.77
CA LEU A 66 7.14 -16.76 4.11
C LEU A 66 8.63 -16.62 4.39
N TYR A 67 8.97 -15.95 5.48
CA TYR A 67 10.33 -15.90 5.99
C TYR A 67 10.33 -16.00 7.52
N LYS A 68 11.52 -16.18 8.08
CA LYS A 68 11.73 -16.40 9.51
C LYS A 68 12.64 -15.32 10.07
N GLU A 69 12.20 -14.65 11.13
CA GLU A 69 13.02 -13.69 11.87
C GLU A 69 14.10 -14.42 12.70
N LYS A 70 15.07 -13.66 13.22
CA LYS A 70 16.18 -14.22 14.01
C LYS A 70 15.72 -14.93 15.29
N ASP A 71 14.65 -14.44 15.92
CA ASP A 71 14.05 -15.03 17.13
C ASP A 71 13.28 -16.33 16.86
N GLY A 72 13.10 -16.66 15.57
CA GLY A 72 12.42 -17.84 15.11
C GLY A 72 10.96 -17.64 14.70
N THR A 73 10.43 -16.43 14.81
CA THR A 73 9.09 -16.05 14.41
C THR A 73 8.91 -16.19 12.90
N HIS A 74 7.80 -16.77 12.46
CA HIS A 74 7.45 -16.87 11.04
C HIS A 74 6.63 -15.64 10.64
N VAL A 75 7.10 -14.94 9.61
CA VAL A 75 6.39 -13.80 9.02
C VAL A 75 5.79 -14.21 7.69
N TYR A 76 4.52 -13.87 7.52
CA TYR A 76 3.73 -14.15 6.33
C TYR A 76 3.35 -12.83 5.69
N LEU A 77 3.72 -12.63 4.44
CA LEU A 77 3.30 -11.50 3.62
C LEU A 77 2.41 -12.01 2.49
N PRO A 78 1.07 -11.94 2.66
CA PRO A 78 0.13 -12.25 1.60
C PRO A 78 0.27 -11.28 0.43
N LEU A 79 0.29 -11.82 -0.77
CA LEU A 79 0.23 -11.06 -2.02
C LEU A 79 -1.15 -11.26 -2.63
N GLU A 80 -2.04 -10.32 -2.35
CA GLU A 80 -3.42 -10.31 -2.80
C GLU A 80 -3.82 -8.95 -3.38
N PRO A 81 -4.72 -8.91 -4.38
CA PRO A 81 -5.08 -7.67 -5.08
C PRO A 81 -5.91 -6.69 -4.22
N ASN A 82 -6.41 -7.14 -3.05
CA ASN A 82 -7.14 -6.29 -2.12
C ASN A 82 -6.20 -5.43 -1.27
N ASP A 83 -4.90 -5.71 -1.28
CA ASP A 83 -3.91 -4.91 -0.59
C ASP A 83 -3.42 -3.77 -1.49
N GLY A 84 -3.49 -2.53 -1.00
CA GLY A 84 -3.12 -1.36 -1.80
C GLY A 84 -1.65 -1.31 -2.21
N VAL A 85 -0.73 -1.82 -1.37
CA VAL A 85 0.70 -1.88 -1.69
C VAL A 85 0.96 -2.92 -2.78
N VAL A 86 0.33 -4.09 -2.66
CA VAL A 86 0.40 -5.15 -3.67
C VAL A 86 -0.17 -4.65 -5.00
N GLU A 87 -1.31 -3.95 -4.97
CA GLU A 87 -1.96 -3.43 -6.16
C GLU A 87 -1.13 -2.32 -6.83
N ALA A 88 -0.50 -1.42 -6.07
CA ALA A 88 0.41 -0.41 -6.60
C ALA A 88 1.60 -1.06 -7.33
N ALA A 89 2.20 -2.09 -6.70
CA ALA A 89 3.29 -2.84 -7.30
C ALA A 89 2.84 -3.61 -8.56
N ARG A 90 1.65 -4.21 -8.54
CA ARG A 90 1.06 -4.91 -9.69
C ARG A 90 0.84 -3.95 -10.86
N LEU A 91 0.31 -2.74 -10.60
CA LEU A 91 0.12 -1.70 -11.62
C LEU A 91 1.45 -1.26 -12.22
N ALA A 92 2.46 -1.01 -11.40
CA ALA A 92 3.80 -0.67 -11.88
C ALA A 92 4.34 -1.74 -12.85
N LEU A 93 4.26 -3.01 -12.48
CA LEU A 93 4.70 -4.13 -13.33
C LEU A 93 3.86 -4.27 -14.61
N THR A 94 2.54 -4.04 -14.53
CA THR A 94 1.63 -4.16 -15.67
C THR A 94 1.88 -3.08 -16.72
N HIS A 95 2.31 -1.89 -16.26
CA HIS A 95 2.59 -0.73 -17.11
C HIS A 95 4.09 -0.55 -17.41
N ASP A 96 4.93 -1.54 -17.10
CA ASP A 96 6.39 -1.50 -17.28
C ASP A 96 7.07 -0.27 -16.66
N LEU A 97 6.57 0.18 -15.50
CA LEU A 97 7.12 1.32 -14.76
C LEU A 97 8.22 0.88 -13.78
N PRO A 98 9.22 1.76 -13.51
CA PRO A 98 10.15 1.58 -12.41
C PRO A 98 9.42 1.35 -11.07
N LEU A 99 9.75 0.22 -10.42
CA LEU A 99 9.19 -0.19 -9.13
C LEU A 99 10.27 -0.24 -8.05
N HIS A 100 10.15 0.65 -7.07
CA HIS A 100 11.10 0.85 -5.98
C HIS A 100 10.52 0.33 -4.65
N PHE A 101 11.32 -0.47 -3.94
CA PHE A 101 11.00 -1.01 -2.63
C PHE A 101 11.75 -0.15 -1.61
N ILE A 102 11.01 0.69 -0.88
CA ILE A 102 11.59 1.79 -0.10
C ILE A 102 11.55 1.56 1.41
N ASP A 103 11.05 0.43 1.85
CA ASP A 103 10.98 0.13 3.28
C ASP A 103 12.26 -0.50 3.82
N ARG A 104 12.49 -0.34 5.12
CA ARG A 104 13.60 -0.95 5.84
C ARG A 104 13.21 -2.33 6.31
N ASP A 105 14.08 -3.30 6.09
CA ASP A 105 13.94 -4.62 6.70
C ASP A 105 14.27 -4.53 8.20
N LEU A 106 13.22 -4.37 9.01
CA LEU A 106 13.30 -4.28 10.46
C LEU A 106 12.74 -5.57 11.07
N GLU A 107 13.54 -6.18 11.93
CA GLU A 107 13.10 -7.31 12.73
C GLU A 107 12.27 -6.83 13.91
N SER A 108 11.35 -7.69 14.37
CA SER A 108 10.58 -7.46 15.60
C SER A 108 9.82 -6.14 15.61
N MET A 109 9.23 -5.78 14.47
CA MET A 109 8.38 -4.61 14.36
C MET A 109 7.26 -4.66 15.40
N PRO A 110 7.01 -3.56 16.14
CA PRO A 110 5.98 -3.55 17.17
C PRO A 110 4.61 -3.78 16.52
N GLN A 111 3.81 -4.67 17.11
CA GLN A 111 2.42 -4.80 16.73
C GLN A 111 1.64 -3.59 17.27
N ILE A 112 1.39 -2.62 16.40
CA ILE A 112 0.58 -1.46 16.72
C ILE A 112 -0.89 -1.82 16.50
N ASN A 113 -1.62 -1.99 17.60
CA ASN A 113 -3.07 -2.16 17.56
C ASN A 113 -3.74 -0.78 17.66
N GLU A 114 -3.94 -0.15 16.52
CA GLU A 114 -4.63 1.12 16.40
C GLU A 114 -6.02 0.95 15.79
N ALA A 115 -6.99 1.71 16.31
CA ALA A 115 -8.31 1.80 15.72
C ALA A 115 -8.25 2.74 14.51
N PHE A 116 -8.61 2.23 13.34
CA PHE A 116 -8.81 3.02 12.13
C PHE A 116 -10.30 3.28 11.89
N PRO A 117 -10.67 4.37 11.20
CA PRO A 117 -12.04 4.55 10.71
C PRO A 117 -12.48 3.38 9.82
N ASP A 118 -13.79 3.22 9.60
CA ASP A 118 -14.31 2.19 8.70
C ASP A 118 -13.87 2.48 7.26
N PRO A 119 -13.10 1.59 6.58
CA PRO A 119 -12.67 1.79 5.20
C PRO A 119 -13.81 2.03 4.22
N TYR A 120 -15.01 1.52 4.51
CA TYR A 120 -16.20 1.77 3.69
C TYR A 120 -16.56 3.26 3.62
N ALA A 121 -16.17 4.07 4.61
CA ALA A 121 -16.37 5.52 4.59
C ALA A 121 -15.75 6.18 3.35
N MET A 122 -14.67 5.63 2.78
CA MET A 122 -14.06 6.16 1.55
C MET A 122 -15.01 6.16 0.36
N GLN A 123 -16.03 5.29 0.33
CA GLN A 123 -17.08 5.31 -0.71
C GLN A 123 -17.99 6.54 -0.61
N ARG A 124 -17.99 7.23 0.54
CA ARG A 124 -18.81 8.40 0.82
C ARG A 124 -18.02 9.68 0.75
N ILE A 125 -16.86 9.72 1.40
CA ILE A 125 -16.08 10.94 1.59
C ILE A 125 -14.84 11.04 0.69
N GLY A 126 -14.44 9.95 0.04
CA GLY A 126 -13.19 9.87 -0.70
C GLY A 126 -12.00 9.40 0.16
N HIS A 127 -10.91 9.08 -0.52
CA HIS A 127 -9.65 8.60 0.09
C HIS A 127 -8.89 9.70 0.83
N THR A 128 -8.73 10.87 0.24
CA THR A 128 -8.02 12.02 0.82
C THR A 128 -8.76 12.57 2.04
N ALA A 129 -10.08 12.69 1.99
CA ALA A 129 -10.85 13.11 3.17
C ALA A 129 -10.74 12.09 4.31
N TYR A 130 -10.75 10.80 4.00
CA TYR A 130 -10.51 9.73 4.97
C TYR A 130 -9.13 9.86 5.62
N CYS A 131 -8.07 10.02 4.82
CA CYS A 131 -6.70 10.17 5.32
C CYS A 131 -6.55 11.42 6.18
N GLN A 132 -7.17 12.53 5.79
CA GLN A 132 -7.15 13.77 6.58
C GLN A 132 -7.83 13.57 7.94
N ALA A 133 -9.02 12.94 7.95
CA ALA A 133 -9.74 12.68 9.20
C ALA A 133 -8.94 11.81 10.18
N TYR A 134 -8.17 10.84 9.67
CA TYR A 134 -7.25 10.05 10.49
C TYR A 134 -6.08 10.89 11.02
N ALA A 135 -5.43 11.68 10.15
CA ALA A 135 -4.30 12.52 10.53
C ALA A 135 -4.66 13.55 11.61
N ASP A 136 -5.86 14.14 11.51
CA ASP A 136 -6.37 15.10 12.49
C ASP A 136 -6.62 14.44 13.86
N GLN A 137 -7.10 13.19 13.88
CA GLN A 137 -7.29 12.43 15.12
C GLN A 137 -5.98 12.13 15.85
N SER A 138 -4.91 11.81 15.11
CA SER A 138 -3.60 11.53 15.69
C SER A 138 -2.93 12.78 16.28
N ALA A 139 -3.26 13.99 15.79
CA ALA A 139 -2.73 15.24 16.33
C ALA A 139 -3.34 15.64 17.68
N GLU A 140 -4.48 15.05 18.06
CA GLU A 140 -5.18 15.31 19.32
C GLU A 140 -4.75 14.37 20.46
N ARG A 141 -3.86 13.40 20.20
CA ARG A 141 -3.28 12.48 21.20
C ARG A 141 -1.87 12.89 21.62
#